data_AF-A0A929RFT8-F1
#
_entry.id   AF-A0A929RFT8-F1
#
_cell.length_a   1.000
_cell.length_b   1.000
_cell.length_c   1.000
_cell.angle_alpha   90.00
_cell.angle_beta   90.00
_cell.angle_gamma   90.00
#
_symmetry.space_group_name_H-M   'P 1'
#
loop_
_entity.id
_entity.type
_entity.pdbx_description
1 polymer ?
#
loop_
_entity_poly.entity_id
_entity_poly.type
_entity_poly.pdbx_seq_one_letter_code
_entity_poly.pdbx_strand_id
1 'polypeptide(L)'
;MSTCRPQWRKRRAWTRKDALTVLVLVAIVVGCMGALGWIAKKEGTPDGEVRRYLTYLAQGDAEGALSMVDPGVPNDQRLFLTNDVMASASSRLIIESVEAEDNGGKRVDSSTVTATMRLDGDRFTHVFTVERAKGNGAVSAWTLRDGLFVTLPVSGSRVPQFSVGGVVADLDPSASKKRDFLFFPGVYTVEPEGVGAYVTAPSQQAVIEDGSHDSPYETTALTLQGALSAELKTEALQAMQDAVQACATQGTNMADSCPSALHSSSLSVLEVSKLPSALVSATEDGSYTGEDGAIRYQDTGGWFPDRSPHDLTVRPTATVATTEGGIPVVTLDGKPVFSVSLSVPWF
;
A
#
# COMPACT_ATOMS: atom_id res chain seq x y z
N MET A 1 55.90 -12.52 -46.83
CA MET A 1 54.52 -12.59 -47.34
C MET A 1 53.59 -12.62 -46.14
N SER A 2 53.07 -11.47 -45.73
CA SER A 2 52.07 -11.36 -44.64
C SER A 2 51.16 -10.19 -44.98
N THR A 3 49.97 -10.46 -45.51
CA THR A 3 48.98 -9.44 -45.86
C THR A 3 48.02 -9.23 -44.69
N CYS A 4 48.10 -8.07 -44.05
CA CYS A 4 47.08 -7.56 -43.13
C CYS A 4 45.82 -7.19 -43.94
N ARG A 5 44.67 -7.81 -43.63
CA ARG A 5 43.36 -7.32 -44.08
C ARG A 5 42.77 -6.37 -43.02
N PRO A 6 42.34 -5.15 -43.36
CA PRO A 6 41.60 -4.31 -42.44
C PRO A 6 40.13 -4.73 -42.43
N GLN A 7 39.64 -5.09 -41.24
CA GLN A 7 38.22 -5.31 -40.97
C GLN A 7 37.47 -3.97 -40.95
N TRP A 8 36.57 -3.78 -41.92
CA TRP A 8 35.70 -2.62 -42.00
C TRP A 8 34.58 -2.73 -40.95
N ARG A 9 34.61 -1.85 -39.94
CA ARG A 9 33.48 -1.63 -39.03
C ARG A 9 32.28 -1.14 -39.85
N LYS A 10 31.23 -1.97 -39.96
CA LYS A 10 29.94 -1.57 -40.53
C LYS A 10 29.39 -0.38 -39.73
N ARG A 11 29.29 0.79 -40.37
CA ARG A 11 28.54 1.92 -39.83
C ARG A 11 27.09 1.46 -39.70
N ARG A 12 26.52 1.49 -38.50
CA ARG A 12 25.09 1.22 -38.28
C ARG A 12 24.31 2.22 -39.12
N ALA A 13 23.54 1.74 -40.09
CA ALA A 13 22.63 2.56 -40.85
C ALA A 13 21.53 3.03 -39.90
N TRP A 14 21.41 4.34 -39.74
CA TRP A 14 20.35 4.97 -38.97
C TRP A 14 19.00 4.57 -39.55
N THR A 15 18.15 3.95 -38.73
CA THR A 15 16.79 3.61 -39.15
C THR A 15 15.88 4.81 -38.92
N ARG A 16 14.77 4.89 -39.67
CA ARG A 16 13.76 5.97 -39.49
C ARG A 16 13.23 6.06 -38.05
N LYS A 17 13.27 4.96 -37.30
CA LYS A 17 12.86 4.88 -35.90
C LYS A 17 13.87 5.56 -34.97
N ASP A 18 15.17 5.37 -35.22
CA ASP A 18 16.26 6.03 -34.47
C ASP A 18 16.29 7.54 -34.73
N ALA A 19 15.98 7.95 -35.96
CA ALA A 19 15.83 9.37 -36.30
C ALA A 19 14.64 10.00 -35.58
N LEU A 20 13.52 9.28 -35.44
CA LEU A 20 12.31 9.78 -34.79
C LEU A 20 12.50 9.94 -33.27
N THR A 21 13.13 8.96 -32.61
CA THR A 21 13.42 9.04 -31.16
C THR A 21 14.38 10.17 -30.83
N VAL A 22 15.40 10.39 -31.65
CA VAL A 22 16.30 11.54 -31.48
C VAL A 22 15.56 12.86 -31.72
N LEU A 23 14.64 12.93 -32.68
CA LEU A 23 13.84 14.14 -32.96
C LEU A 23 12.89 14.48 -31.80
N VAL A 24 12.26 13.47 -31.20
CA VAL A 24 11.41 13.63 -30.01
C VAL A 24 12.24 14.08 -28.81
N LEU A 25 13.40 13.46 -28.57
CA LEU A 25 14.31 13.88 -27.49
C LEU A 25 14.82 15.31 -27.68
N VAL A 26 15.18 15.70 -28.91
CA VAL A 26 15.60 17.06 -29.23
C VAL A 26 14.42 18.04 -29.10
N ALA A 27 13.21 17.66 -29.49
CA ALA A 27 12.02 18.49 -29.31
C ALA A 27 11.64 18.68 -27.83
N ILE A 28 11.82 17.66 -27.00
CA ILE A 28 11.65 17.76 -25.55
C ILE A 28 12.71 18.69 -24.96
N VAL A 29 13.98 18.52 -25.32
CA VAL A 29 15.09 19.36 -24.83
C VAL A 29 14.94 20.82 -25.30
N VAL A 30 14.54 21.05 -26.55
CA VAL A 30 14.30 22.39 -27.11
C VAL A 30 12.99 22.99 -26.56
N GLY A 31 11.97 22.19 -26.27
CA GLY A 31 10.78 22.61 -25.53
C GLY A 31 11.11 23.05 -24.10
N CYS A 32 11.95 22.28 -23.39
CA CYS A 32 12.47 22.63 -22.08
C CYS A 32 13.32 23.92 -22.14
N MET A 33 14.17 24.11 -23.16
CA MET A 33 14.97 25.34 -23.30
C MET A 33 14.16 26.55 -23.78
N GLY A 34 13.12 26.35 -24.59
CA GLY A 34 12.20 27.41 -25.02
C GLY A 34 11.36 27.96 -23.87
N ALA A 35 11.01 27.12 -22.90
CA ALA A 35 10.40 27.56 -21.64
C ALA A 35 11.35 28.45 -20.83
N LEU A 36 12.64 28.11 -20.75
CA LEU A 36 13.64 28.86 -19.97
C LEU A 36 13.84 30.31 -20.45
N GLY A 37 13.72 30.59 -21.76
CA GLY A 37 13.86 31.94 -22.31
C GLY A 37 12.71 32.90 -21.97
N TRP A 38 11.54 32.38 -21.60
CA TRP A 38 10.39 33.17 -21.13
C TRP A 38 10.42 33.46 -19.61
N ILE A 39 11.23 32.72 -18.85
CA ILE A 39 11.27 32.78 -17.37
C ILE A 39 11.89 34.08 -16.86
N ALA A 40 12.86 34.66 -17.57
CA ALA A 40 13.58 35.84 -17.09
C ALA A 40 12.81 37.18 -17.19
N LYS A 41 11.58 37.22 -17.75
CA LYS A 41 10.83 38.47 -17.97
C LYS A 41 9.65 38.71 -17.02
N LYS A 42 9.36 37.82 -16.06
CA LYS A 42 8.13 37.88 -15.23
C LYS A 42 8.33 37.61 -13.72
N GLU A 43 9.52 37.82 -13.18
CA GLU A 43 9.68 37.79 -11.72
C GLU A 43 8.89 38.96 -11.10
N GLY A 44 8.06 38.68 -10.08
CA GLY A 44 7.21 39.69 -9.43
C GLY A 44 5.83 39.94 -10.08
N THR A 45 5.33 39.03 -10.93
CA THR A 45 3.93 39.02 -11.37
C THR A 45 3.14 37.86 -10.74
N PRO A 46 1.79 37.95 -10.65
CA PRO A 46 0.95 36.85 -10.16
C PRO A 46 1.25 35.50 -10.81
N ASP A 47 1.28 35.46 -12.15
CA ASP A 47 1.55 34.27 -12.94
C ASP A 47 3.01 33.78 -12.81
N GLY A 48 3.94 34.70 -12.59
CA GLY A 48 5.35 34.38 -12.34
C GLY A 48 5.56 33.59 -11.05
N GLU A 49 4.91 34.02 -9.95
CA GLU A 49 5.01 33.33 -8.66
C GLU A 49 4.38 31.94 -8.68
N VAL A 50 3.19 31.81 -9.26
CA VAL A 50 2.54 30.49 -9.42
C VAL A 50 3.39 29.58 -10.30
N ARG A 51 3.93 30.10 -11.42
CA ARG A 51 4.82 29.31 -12.29
C ARG A 51 6.08 28.87 -11.56
N ARG A 52 6.66 29.70 -10.69
CA ARG A 52 7.82 29.34 -9.87
C ARG A 52 7.48 28.21 -8.90
N TYR A 53 6.37 28.33 -8.17
CA TYR A 53 5.87 27.28 -7.28
C TYR A 53 5.66 25.95 -8.02
N LEU A 54 4.94 25.97 -9.15
CA LEU A 54 4.69 24.77 -9.95
C LEU A 54 5.99 24.17 -10.54
N THR A 55 7.00 25.01 -10.81
CA THR A 55 8.30 24.53 -11.30
C THR A 55 9.03 23.71 -10.26
N TYR A 56 8.97 24.10 -8.97
CA TYR A 56 9.49 23.29 -7.87
C TYR A 56 8.79 21.92 -7.83
N LEU A 57 7.46 21.91 -7.96
CA LEU A 57 6.69 20.66 -7.99
C LEU A 57 7.07 19.77 -9.19
N ALA A 58 7.18 20.34 -10.39
CA ALA A 58 7.59 19.60 -11.58
C ALA A 58 9.01 19.01 -11.45
N GLN A 59 9.91 19.69 -10.74
CA GLN A 59 11.28 19.24 -10.50
C GLN A 59 11.40 18.22 -9.35
N GLY A 60 10.37 18.09 -8.50
CA GLY A 60 10.42 17.26 -7.30
C GLY A 60 11.11 17.95 -6.11
N ASP A 61 11.15 19.28 -6.10
CA ASP A 61 11.73 20.09 -5.03
C ASP A 61 10.62 20.55 -4.06
N ALA A 62 10.24 19.65 -3.15
CA ALA A 62 9.30 19.90 -2.07
C ALA A 62 9.75 21.05 -1.16
N GLU A 63 11.05 21.10 -0.82
CA GLU A 63 11.60 22.15 0.06
C GLU A 63 11.47 23.55 -0.58
N GLY A 64 11.80 23.66 -1.87
CA GLY A 64 11.59 24.88 -2.64
C GLY A 64 10.12 25.30 -2.68
N ALA A 65 9.20 24.36 -2.91
CA ALA A 65 7.76 24.63 -2.89
C ALA A 65 7.26 25.09 -1.51
N LEU A 66 7.67 24.40 -0.44
CA LEU A 66 7.30 24.74 0.95
C LEU A 66 7.90 26.06 1.42
N SER A 67 9.03 26.50 0.84
CA SER A 67 9.60 27.82 1.13
C SER A 67 8.74 28.98 0.60
N MET A 68 7.89 28.72 -0.40
CA MET A 68 7.00 29.72 -0.99
C MET A 68 5.65 29.81 -0.29
N VAL A 69 5.12 28.69 0.19
CA VAL A 69 3.81 28.61 0.83
C VAL A 69 3.78 27.48 1.85
N ASP A 70 3.30 27.82 3.05
CA ASP A 70 3.18 26.88 4.16
C ASP A 70 1.75 26.28 4.19
N PRO A 71 1.58 24.95 4.23
CA PRO A 71 0.25 24.33 4.27
C PRO A 71 -0.65 24.68 5.47
N GLY A 72 -0.17 25.40 6.49
CA GLY A 72 -0.88 25.66 7.76
C GLY A 72 -1.23 24.46 8.64
N VAL A 73 -0.72 23.24 8.38
CA VAL A 73 -1.06 22.01 9.14
C VAL A 73 0.10 21.49 10.01
N PRO A 74 -0.18 20.67 11.05
CA PRO A 74 0.85 20.09 11.90
C PRO A 74 1.80 19.14 11.16
N ASN A 75 3.00 18.94 11.72
CA ASN A 75 4.08 18.18 11.08
C ASN A 75 3.72 16.72 10.75
N ASP A 76 2.84 16.07 11.53
CA ASP A 76 2.43 14.68 11.29
C ASP A 76 1.54 14.53 10.05
N GLN A 77 0.86 15.59 9.62
CA GLN A 77 0.08 15.62 8.37
C GLN A 77 0.93 15.95 7.14
N ARG A 78 2.12 16.53 7.35
CA ARG A 78 3.07 16.93 6.29
C ARG A 78 4.15 15.89 6.01
N LEU A 79 4.05 14.73 6.65
CA LEU A 79 5.05 13.68 6.60
C LEU A 79 5.51 13.33 5.18
N PHE A 80 4.61 13.39 4.20
CA PHE A 80 4.88 13.06 2.81
C PHE A 80 5.26 14.25 1.92
N LEU A 81 5.29 15.48 2.45
CA LEU A 81 5.70 16.69 1.72
C LEU A 81 7.24 16.81 1.69
N THR A 82 7.91 15.83 1.09
CA THR A 82 9.38 15.72 1.06
C THR A 82 9.91 15.46 -0.34
N ASN A 83 11.18 15.81 -0.56
CA ASN A 83 11.88 15.57 -1.82
C ASN A 83 11.93 14.06 -2.15
N ASP A 84 12.16 13.21 -1.15
CA ASP A 84 12.27 11.75 -1.35
C ASP A 84 10.95 11.13 -1.81
N VAL A 85 9.83 11.57 -1.24
CA VAL A 85 8.49 11.12 -1.68
C VAL A 85 8.23 11.57 -3.11
N MET A 86 8.46 12.84 -3.44
CA MET A 86 8.33 13.33 -4.83
C MET A 86 9.31 12.64 -5.79
N ALA A 87 10.48 12.25 -5.31
CA ALA A 87 11.48 11.51 -6.08
C ALA A 87 10.96 10.12 -6.49
N SER A 88 10.19 9.47 -5.61
CA SER A 88 9.58 8.16 -5.83
C SER A 88 8.40 8.15 -6.80
N ALA A 89 7.84 9.31 -7.14
CA ALA A 89 6.71 9.42 -8.05
C ALA A 89 7.06 8.86 -9.44
N SER A 90 6.23 7.94 -9.95
CA SER A 90 6.39 7.38 -11.30
C SER A 90 6.08 8.41 -12.40
N SER A 91 5.25 9.40 -12.07
CA SER A 91 4.89 10.52 -12.93
C SER A 91 4.79 11.79 -12.10
N ARG A 92 5.23 12.91 -12.68
CA ARG A 92 5.20 14.24 -12.05
C ARG A 92 4.44 15.22 -12.93
N LEU A 93 4.09 16.32 -12.30
CA LEU A 93 3.38 17.43 -12.92
C LEU A 93 4.14 18.00 -14.13
N ILE A 94 3.42 18.20 -15.23
CA ILE A 94 3.88 18.94 -16.41
C ILE A 94 3.05 20.21 -16.53
N ILE A 95 3.71 21.36 -16.59
CA ILE A 95 3.05 22.66 -16.70
C ILE A 95 2.76 22.95 -18.18
N GLU A 96 1.50 23.13 -18.56
CA GLU A 96 1.14 23.54 -19.93
C GLU A 96 0.99 25.06 -20.05
N SER A 97 0.19 25.67 -19.18
CA SER A 97 -0.02 27.12 -19.17
C SER A 97 -0.25 27.64 -17.75
N VAL A 98 0.09 28.91 -17.53
CA VAL A 98 -0.15 29.63 -16.28
C VAL A 98 -0.52 31.05 -16.68
N GLU A 99 -1.75 31.45 -16.40
CA GLU A 99 -2.35 32.69 -16.88
C GLU A 99 -3.02 33.41 -15.72
N ALA A 100 -2.58 34.65 -15.45
CA ALA A 100 -3.24 35.51 -14.48
C ALA A 100 -4.50 36.13 -15.09
N GLU A 101 -5.50 36.38 -14.26
CA GLU A 101 -6.69 37.12 -14.66
C GLU A 101 -6.34 38.53 -15.14
N ASP A 102 -6.91 38.94 -16.28
CA ASP A 102 -6.71 40.28 -16.81
C ASP A 102 -7.53 41.31 -16.03
N ASN A 103 -6.83 42.07 -15.20
CA ASN A 103 -7.42 43.13 -14.39
C ASN A 103 -7.59 44.47 -15.14
N GLY A 104 -7.35 44.50 -16.46
CA GLY A 104 -7.50 45.71 -17.29
C GLY A 104 -6.58 46.84 -16.86
N GLY A 105 -5.39 46.52 -16.32
CA GLY A 105 -4.42 47.48 -15.79
C GLY A 105 -4.76 48.07 -14.42
N LYS A 106 -5.84 47.63 -13.77
CA LYS A 106 -6.18 48.08 -12.40
C LYS A 106 -5.18 47.51 -11.40
N ARG A 107 -4.82 48.33 -10.39
CA ARG A 107 -4.05 47.87 -9.25
C ARG A 107 -4.96 47.04 -8.34
N VAL A 108 -4.66 45.75 -8.23
CA VAL A 108 -5.33 44.81 -7.33
C VAL A 108 -4.36 44.29 -6.27
N ASP A 109 -4.90 43.97 -5.10
CA ASP A 109 -4.15 43.41 -3.97
C ASP A 109 -4.27 41.88 -3.88
N SER A 110 -5.18 41.29 -4.65
CA SER A 110 -5.36 39.85 -4.84
C SER A 110 -5.59 39.58 -6.33
N SER A 111 -5.07 38.47 -6.85
CA SER A 111 -5.25 38.04 -8.23
C SER A 111 -5.49 36.54 -8.26
N THR A 112 -6.36 36.10 -9.17
CA THR A 112 -6.48 34.68 -9.52
C THR A 112 -5.52 34.33 -10.66
N VAL A 113 -5.00 33.11 -10.62
CA VAL A 113 -4.10 32.59 -11.65
C VAL A 113 -4.54 31.17 -12.00
N THR A 114 -4.93 30.97 -13.25
CA THR A 114 -5.34 29.68 -13.78
C THR A 114 -4.13 28.95 -14.33
N ALA A 115 -3.83 27.78 -13.78
CA ALA A 115 -2.77 26.91 -14.26
C ALA A 115 -3.38 25.66 -14.91
N THR A 116 -3.02 25.41 -16.17
CA THR A 116 -3.31 24.14 -16.83
C THR A 116 -2.09 23.24 -16.74
N MET A 117 -2.29 22.02 -16.27
CA MET A 117 -1.22 21.06 -16.03
C MET A 117 -1.60 19.68 -16.58
N ARG A 118 -0.60 18.80 -16.67
CA ARG A 118 -0.81 17.38 -16.90
C ARG A 118 -0.14 16.52 -15.86
N LEU A 119 -0.76 15.39 -15.57
CA LEU A 119 -0.18 14.30 -14.78
C LEU A 119 -0.52 12.98 -15.46
N ASP A 120 0.48 12.15 -15.71
CA ASP A 120 0.35 10.87 -16.42
C ASP A 120 -0.48 10.92 -17.72
N GLY A 121 -0.39 12.06 -18.42
CA GLY A 121 -1.11 12.31 -19.68
C GLY A 121 -2.49 12.94 -19.51
N ASP A 122 -3.11 12.83 -18.34
CA ASP A 122 -4.37 13.51 -18.03
C ASP A 122 -4.15 15.02 -17.86
N ARG A 123 -5.14 15.83 -18.24
CA ARG A 123 -5.04 17.30 -18.24
C ARG A 123 -6.08 17.88 -17.31
N PHE A 124 -5.63 18.62 -16.30
CA PHE A 124 -6.48 19.29 -15.32
C PHE A 124 -6.09 20.76 -15.17
N THR A 125 -6.96 21.53 -14.50
CA THR A 125 -6.78 22.97 -14.29
C THR A 125 -6.98 23.30 -12.82
N HIS A 126 -6.06 24.07 -12.25
CA HIS A 126 -6.17 24.57 -10.89
C HIS A 126 -6.11 26.09 -10.87
N VAL A 127 -6.89 26.72 -9.98
CA VAL A 127 -6.94 28.17 -9.81
C VAL A 127 -6.27 28.55 -8.51
N PHE A 128 -5.12 29.21 -8.62
CA PHE A 128 -4.38 29.75 -7.49
C PHE A 128 -4.88 31.15 -7.14
N THR A 129 -4.87 31.47 -5.84
CA THR A 129 -5.01 32.84 -5.35
C THR A 129 -3.65 33.34 -4.89
N VAL A 130 -3.24 34.51 -5.39
CA VAL A 130 -2.03 35.20 -4.93
C VAL A 130 -2.38 36.57 -4.39
N GLU A 131 -1.65 36.99 -3.37
CA GLU A 131 -1.83 38.28 -2.71
C GLU A 131 -0.56 39.11 -2.82
N ARG A 132 -0.74 40.43 -2.81
CA ARG A 132 0.40 41.36 -2.78
C ARG A 132 1.01 41.38 -1.38
N ALA A 133 2.31 41.15 -1.29
CA ALA A 133 3.04 41.22 -0.03
C ALA A 133 2.88 42.60 0.62
N LYS A 134 2.55 42.61 1.91
CA LYS A 134 2.46 43.85 2.70
C LYS A 134 3.87 44.27 3.12
N GLY A 135 4.51 45.17 2.36
CA GLY A 135 5.85 45.68 2.65
C GLY A 135 6.13 47.08 2.09
N ASN A 136 7.06 47.81 2.71
CA ASN A 136 7.34 49.23 2.49
C ASN A 136 8.21 49.52 1.22
N GLY A 137 8.35 48.56 0.31
CA GLY A 137 9.25 48.63 -0.84
C GLY A 137 8.53 48.92 -2.16
N ALA A 138 9.26 49.53 -3.11
CA ALA A 138 8.74 49.96 -4.41
C ALA A 138 8.46 48.82 -5.43
N VAL A 139 8.63 47.55 -5.06
CA VAL A 139 8.43 46.39 -5.95
C VAL A 139 7.26 45.55 -5.44
N SER A 140 6.32 45.25 -6.34
CA SER A 140 5.23 44.30 -6.14
C SER A 140 5.78 42.90 -5.89
N ALA A 141 6.02 42.49 -4.65
CA ALA A 141 6.19 41.06 -4.36
C ALA A 141 4.80 40.43 -4.23
N TRP A 142 4.54 39.33 -4.94
CA TRP A 142 3.33 38.54 -4.80
C TRP A 142 3.64 37.29 -3.98
N THR A 143 2.66 36.80 -3.24
CA THR A 143 2.79 35.61 -2.39
C THR A 143 1.60 34.70 -2.66
N LEU A 144 1.82 33.39 -2.75
CA LEU A 144 0.73 32.42 -2.82
C LEU A 144 -0.04 32.45 -1.51
N ARG A 145 -1.37 32.49 -1.60
CA ARG A 145 -2.24 32.37 -0.45
C ARG A 145 -2.32 30.91 0.01
N ASP A 146 -2.51 30.02 -0.96
CA ASP A 146 -2.68 28.58 -0.79
C ASP A 146 -1.79 27.85 -1.80
N GLY A 147 -1.16 26.76 -1.36
CA GLY A 147 -0.36 25.89 -2.22
C GLY A 147 -1.17 24.71 -2.75
N LEU A 148 -0.63 24.04 -3.75
CA LEU A 148 -1.19 22.80 -4.28
C LEU A 148 -0.80 21.61 -3.39
N PHE A 149 -1.51 21.50 -2.25
CA PHE A 149 -1.43 20.39 -1.31
C PHE A 149 -2.72 19.61 -1.38
N VAL A 150 -2.65 18.32 -1.70
CA VAL A 150 -3.83 17.48 -1.88
C VAL A 150 -3.95 16.54 -0.69
N THR A 151 -5.10 16.55 -0.06
CA THR A 151 -5.43 15.64 1.04
C THR A 151 -5.90 14.30 0.48
N LEU A 152 -5.21 13.22 0.84
CA LEU A 152 -5.61 11.85 0.56
C LEU A 152 -6.02 11.14 1.87
N PRO A 153 -7.30 10.78 2.03
CA PRO A 153 -7.75 9.92 3.11
C PRO A 153 -7.29 8.48 2.88
N VAL A 154 -6.55 7.90 3.84
CA VAL A 154 -6.03 6.53 3.78
C VAL A 154 -6.54 5.71 4.97
N SER A 155 -6.91 4.46 4.73
CA SER A 155 -7.27 3.47 5.75
C SER A 155 -6.65 2.12 5.45
N GLY A 156 -6.50 1.28 6.48
CA GLY A 156 -5.91 -0.06 6.36
C GLY A 156 -6.79 -1.11 7.02
N SER A 157 -7.13 -2.18 6.30
CA SER A 157 -7.72 -3.40 6.87
C SER A 157 -6.61 -4.43 7.04
N ARG A 158 -6.30 -4.83 8.28
CA ARG A 158 -5.13 -5.66 8.63
C ARG A 158 -3.78 -5.07 8.19
N VAL A 159 -3.74 -3.78 7.91
CA VAL A 159 -2.56 -3.04 7.47
C VAL A 159 -2.30 -1.95 8.50
N PRO A 160 -1.33 -2.13 9.41
CA PRO A 160 -1.07 -1.18 10.49
C PRO A 160 -0.24 0.03 10.02
N GLN A 161 0.52 -0.11 8.93
CA GLN A 161 1.41 0.93 8.42
C GLN A 161 1.42 0.90 6.89
N PHE A 162 1.85 2.00 6.28
CA PHE A 162 2.19 2.04 4.87
C PHE A 162 3.36 2.98 4.63
N SER A 163 4.00 2.83 3.47
CA SER A 163 5.06 3.70 3.02
C SER A 163 4.81 4.27 1.62
N VAL A 164 5.40 5.43 1.37
CA VAL A 164 5.52 6.05 0.05
C VAL A 164 6.92 6.59 -0.06
N GLY A 165 7.68 6.16 -1.08
CA GLY A 165 9.08 6.59 -1.24
C GLY A 165 9.97 6.31 -0.03
N GLY A 166 9.67 5.26 0.74
CA GLY A 166 10.39 4.90 1.96
C GLY A 166 10.01 5.68 3.22
N VAL A 167 9.12 6.67 3.13
CA VAL A 167 8.57 7.37 4.30
C VAL A 167 7.37 6.58 4.83
N VAL A 168 7.37 6.23 6.12
CA VAL A 168 6.38 5.34 6.75
C VAL A 168 5.37 6.13 7.59
N ALA A 169 4.09 5.77 7.48
CA ALA A 169 2.99 6.31 8.29
C ALA A 169 2.15 5.22 8.95
N ASP A 170 1.68 5.51 10.16
CA ASP A 170 0.78 4.62 10.93
C ASP A 170 -0.69 4.77 10.52
N LEU A 171 -1.39 3.63 10.54
CA LEU A 171 -2.83 3.48 10.31
C LEU A 171 -3.50 2.71 11.45
N ASP A 172 -4.81 2.90 11.57
CA ASP A 172 -5.66 1.99 12.33
C ASP A 172 -5.98 0.77 11.44
N PRO A 173 -5.58 -0.46 11.83
CA PRO A 173 -5.73 -1.66 11.00
C PRO A 173 -7.18 -2.18 10.91
N SER A 174 -8.17 -1.52 11.53
CA SER A 174 -9.58 -1.93 11.47
C SER A 174 -10.34 -1.45 10.23
N ALA A 175 -9.71 -0.67 9.35
CA ALA A 175 -10.30 0.07 8.22
C ALA A 175 -11.43 1.06 8.57
N SER A 176 -11.91 1.06 9.82
CA SER A 176 -13.02 1.90 10.27
C SER A 176 -12.65 3.37 10.37
N LYS A 177 -11.37 3.68 10.52
CA LYS A 177 -10.84 5.05 10.61
C LYS A 177 -9.95 5.37 9.42
N LYS A 178 -10.32 6.42 8.70
CA LYS A 178 -9.46 7.06 7.71
C LYS A 178 -8.62 8.12 8.39
N ARG A 179 -7.37 8.26 7.94
CA ARG A 179 -6.48 9.36 8.33
C ARG A 179 -6.11 10.14 7.08
N ASP A 180 -6.10 11.46 7.23
CA ASP A 180 -5.78 12.39 6.15
C ASP A 180 -4.28 12.64 6.09
N PHE A 181 -3.73 12.57 4.87
CA PHE A 181 -2.32 12.82 4.59
C PHE A 181 -2.20 13.80 3.42
N LEU A 182 -1.27 14.76 3.52
CA LEU A 182 -1.02 15.71 2.44
C LEU A 182 0.06 15.21 1.50
N PHE A 183 -0.19 15.35 0.21
CA PHE A 183 0.74 15.06 -0.87
C PHE A 183 0.87 16.24 -1.83
N PHE A 184 2.04 16.36 -2.45
CA PHE A 184 2.18 17.14 -3.68
C PHE A 184 1.68 16.31 -4.88
N PRO A 185 1.26 16.96 -5.97
CA PRO A 185 0.79 16.27 -7.17
C PRO A 185 1.83 15.29 -7.72
N GLY A 186 1.37 14.11 -8.12
CA GLY A 186 2.23 13.02 -8.55
C GLY A 186 1.49 11.69 -8.59
N VAL A 187 2.08 10.71 -9.27
CA VAL A 187 1.62 9.31 -9.20
C VAL A 187 2.57 8.53 -8.30
N TYR A 188 2.06 8.06 -7.17
CA TYR A 188 2.85 7.40 -6.13
C TYR A 188 2.48 5.93 -6.00
N THR A 189 3.47 5.10 -5.67
CA THR A 189 3.21 3.73 -5.20
C THR A 189 3.11 3.76 -3.68
N VAL A 190 2.00 3.24 -3.18
CA VAL A 190 1.69 3.11 -1.75
C VAL A 190 1.89 1.66 -1.36
N GLU A 191 2.82 1.41 -0.45
CA GLU A 191 3.27 0.08 -0.06
C GLU A 191 2.78 -0.25 1.35
N PRO A 192 1.97 -1.31 1.55
CA PRO A 192 1.62 -1.77 2.89
C PRO A 192 2.86 -2.23 3.68
N GLU A 193 2.95 -1.82 4.94
CA GLU A 193 4.06 -2.13 5.84
C GLU A 193 3.55 -2.78 7.13
N GLY A 194 4.44 -3.49 7.83
CA GLY A 194 4.16 -4.02 9.16
C GLY A 194 3.10 -5.13 9.23
N VAL A 195 2.73 -5.74 8.10
CA VAL A 195 1.69 -6.79 8.01
C VAL A 195 2.13 -8.16 8.55
N GLY A 196 3.43 -8.41 8.71
CA GLY A 196 3.99 -9.69 9.18
C GLY A 196 3.89 -10.82 8.14
N ALA A 197 4.23 -12.05 8.53
CA ALA A 197 4.24 -13.23 7.62
C ALA A 197 2.84 -13.79 7.32
N TYR A 198 1.88 -13.53 8.20
CA TYR A 198 0.55 -14.15 8.16
C TYR A 198 -0.51 -13.29 7.46
N VAL A 199 -0.15 -12.10 7.00
CA VAL A 199 -1.00 -11.21 6.21
C VAL A 199 -0.24 -10.77 4.97
N THR A 200 -0.92 -10.79 3.83
CA THR A 200 -0.40 -10.27 2.56
C THR A 200 -1.26 -9.09 2.12
N ALA A 201 -0.64 -7.97 1.76
CA ALA A 201 -1.33 -6.79 1.26
C ALA A 201 -0.60 -6.28 0.00
N PRO A 202 -1.30 -6.07 -1.12
CA PRO A 202 -0.68 -5.59 -2.35
C PRO A 202 -0.43 -4.07 -2.29
N SER A 203 0.65 -3.62 -2.94
CA SER A 203 0.87 -2.20 -3.22
C SER A 203 -0.20 -1.64 -4.15
N GLN A 204 -0.53 -0.36 -3.99
CA GLN A 204 -1.52 0.33 -4.82
C GLN A 204 -0.91 1.62 -5.39
N GLN A 205 -1.43 2.08 -6.53
CA GLN A 205 -1.07 3.40 -7.06
C GLN A 205 -2.07 4.46 -6.57
N ALA A 206 -1.55 5.62 -6.20
CA ALA A 206 -2.33 6.81 -5.88
C ALA A 206 -1.96 7.92 -6.87
N VAL A 207 -2.96 8.44 -7.58
CA VAL A 207 -2.85 9.58 -8.49
C VAL A 207 -3.33 10.81 -7.75
N ILE A 208 -2.44 11.77 -7.55
CA ILE A 208 -2.68 13.00 -6.80
C ILE A 208 -2.63 14.17 -7.78
N GLU A 209 -3.76 14.83 -8.03
CA GLU A 209 -3.85 15.96 -8.97
C GLU A 209 -3.97 17.28 -8.21
N ASP A 210 -5.18 17.83 -8.10
CA ASP A 210 -5.43 19.13 -7.48
C ASP A 210 -6.45 19.10 -6.34
N GLY A 211 -6.99 17.93 -6.02
CA GLY A 211 -7.97 17.70 -4.96
C GLY A 211 -9.38 18.19 -5.28
N SER A 212 -9.65 18.64 -6.51
CA SER A 212 -11.01 19.02 -6.94
C SER A 212 -11.90 17.79 -7.18
N HIS A 213 -11.30 16.65 -7.50
CA HIS A 213 -11.96 15.41 -7.89
C HIS A 213 -12.80 15.54 -9.18
N ASP A 214 -12.47 16.53 -10.03
CA ASP A 214 -13.09 16.69 -11.34
C ASP A 214 -12.61 15.63 -12.34
N SER A 215 -11.41 15.08 -12.14
CA SER A 215 -10.86 13.99 -12.94
C SER A 215 -11.27 12.62 -12.37
N PRO A 216 -11.75 11.68 -13.22
CA PRO A 216 -11.99 10.31 -12.79
C PRO A 216 -10.71 9.51 -12.51
N TYR A 217 -9.53 10.06 -12.88
CA TYR A 217 -8.24 9.44 -12.64
C TYR A 217 -7.68 9.80 -11.26
N GLU A 218 -8.14 10.89 -10.65
CA GLU A 218 -7.68 11.31 -9.34
C GLU A 218 -8.14 10.33 -8.25
N THR A 219 -7.20 9.95 -7.37
CA THR A 219 -7.48 9.09 -6.23
C THR A 219 -8.12 9.91 -5.12
N THR A 220 -9.41 9.68 -4.88
CA THR A 220 -10.19 10.40 -3.85
C THR A 220 -10.00 9.85 -2.44
N ALA A 221 -9.71 8.55 -2.31
CA ALA A 221 -9.37 7.88 -1.06
C ALA A 221 -8.70 6.55 -1.35
N LEU A 222 -7.92 6.04 -0.38
CA LEU A 222 -7.22 4.77 -0.49
C LEU A 222 -7.59 3.83 0.67
N THR A 223 -7.83 2.56 0.35
CA THR A 223 -8.01 1.50 1.36
C THR A 223 -7.04 0.37 1.08
N LEU A 224 -6.05 0.21 1.95
CA LEU A 224 -5.09 -0.88 1.89
C LEU A 224 -5.73 -2.13 2.51
N GLN A 225 -5.81 -3.22 1.76
CA GLN A 225 -6.47 -4.45 2.20
C GLN A 225 -5.45 -5.58 2.39
N GLY A 226 -5.34 -6.06 3.62
CA GLY A 226 -4.59 -7.25 3.98
C GLY A 226 -5.48 -8.50 3.97
N ALA A 227 -4.98 -9.57 3.34
CA ALA A 227 -5.59 -10.88 3.33
C ALA A 227 -4.75 -11.88 4.14
N LEU A 228 -5.40 -12.84 4.81
CA LEU A 228 -4.70 -13.91 5.52
C LEU A 228 -3.89 -14.77 4.54
N SER A 229 -2.62 -15.00 4.86
CA SER A 229 -1.65 -15.58 3.92
C SER A 229 -1.81 -17.10 3.75
N ALA A 230 -1.18 -17.64 2.71
CA ALA A 230 -1.07 -19.08 2.51
C ALA A 230 -0.23 -19.74 3.63
N GLU A 231 0.75 -19.03 4.18
CA GLU A 231 1.57 -19.52 5.28
C GLU A 231 0.75 -19.74 6.55
N LEU A 232 -0.22 -18.85 6.84
CA LEU A 232 -1.13 -19.05 7.96
C LEU A 232 -2.01 -20.31 7.79
N LYS A 233 -2.42 -20.62 6.56
CA LYS A 233 -3.17 -21.85 6.25
C LYS A 233 -2.32 -23.10 6.53
N THR A 234 -1.03 -23.05 6.21
CA THR A 234 -0.09 -24.15 6.52
C THR A 234 0.05 -24.34 8.03
N GLU A 235 0.25 -23.26 8.79
CA GLU A 235 0.32 -23.34 10.25
C GLU A 235 -1.01 -23.82 10.87
N ALA A 236 -2.16 -23.44 10.31
CA ALA A 236 -3.47 -23.92 10.75
C ALA A 236 -3.60 -25.44 10.57
N LEU A 237 -3.19 -25.97 9.40
CA LEU A 237 -3.20 -27.40 9.15
C LEU A 237 -2.25 -28.14 10.10
N GLN A 238 -1.06 -27.60 10.35
CA GLN A 238 -0.13 -28.18 11.31
C GLN A 238 -0.72 -28.21 12.73
N ALA A 239 -1.31 -27.11 13.20
CA ALA A 239 -1.97 -27.05 14.50
C ALA A 239 -3.11 -28.09 14.62
N MET A 240 -3.84 -28.34 13.53
CA MET A 240 -4.86 -29.40 13.48
C MET A 240 -4.26 -30.81 13.56
N GLN A 241 -3.15 -31.06 12.86
CA GLN A 241 -2.45 -32.35 12.94
C GLN A 241 -1.91 -32.59 14.36
N ASP A 242 -1.32 -31.56 14.98
CA ASP A 242 -0.80 -31.62 16.35
C ASP A 242 -1.93 -31.88 17.36
N ALA A 243 -3.10 -31.28 17.16
CA ALA A 243 -4.27 -31.53 17.99
C ALA A 243 -4.78 -32.98 17.87
N VAL A 244 -4.84 -33.54 16.66
CA VAL A 244 -5.20 -34.96 16.44
C VAL A 244 -4.20 -35.87 17.16
N GLN A 245 -2.90 -35.58 17.03
CA GLN A 245 -1.84 -36.33 17.72
C GLN A 245 -1.95 -36.23 19.24
N ALA A 246 -2.24 -35.04 19.77
CA ALA A 246 -2.43 -34.82 21.20
C ALA A 246 -3.64 -35.60 21.74
N CYS A 247 -4.76 -35.62 21.01
CA CYS A 247 -5.93 -36.41 21.42
C CYS A 247 -5.70 -37.93 21.31
N ALA A 248 -4.76 -38.35 20.47
CA ALA A 248 -4.28 -39.73 20.38
C ALA A 248 -3.09 -40.03 21.31
N THR A 249 -2.85 -39.21 22.34
CA THR A 249 -1.77 -39.42 23.33
C THR A 249 -2.35 -39.47 24.74
N GLN A 250 -1.93 -40.48 25.52
CA GLN A 250 -2.43 -40.67 26.88
C GLN A 250 -2.03 -39.49 27.78
N GLY A 251 -3.00 -38.98 28.55
CA GLY A 251 -2.83 -37.83 29.43
C GLY A 251 -3.22 -36.49 28.78
N THR A 252 -3.13 -36.37 27.45
CA THR A 252 -3.64 -35.22 26.69
C THR A 252 -4.98 -35.48 26.01
N ASN A 253 -5.35 -36.75 25.83
CA ASN A 253 -6.63 -37.23 25.30
C ASN A 253 -7.89 -36.82 26.09
N MET A 254 -7.71 -36.28 27.30
CA MET A 254 -8.80 -35.82 28.16
C MET A 254 -9.06 -34.31 28.06
N ALA A 255 -8.33 -33.59 27.20
CA ALA A 255 -8.54 -32.16 27.00
C ALA A 255 -9.93 -31.89 26.39
N ASP A 256 -10.56 -30.77 26.76
CA ASP A 256 -11.91 -30.41 26.27
C ASP A 256 -12.00 -30.24 24.75
N SER A 257 -10.87 -30.08 24.06
CA SER A 257 -10.78 -30.03 22.60
C SER A 257 -10.90 -31.41 21.94
N CYS A 258 -10.76 -32.49 22.70
CA CYS A 258 -10.86 -33.87 22.22
C CYS A 258 -12.32 -34.36 22.26
N PRO A 259 -12.70 -35.32 21.39
CA PRO A 259 -14.01 -35.97 21.49
C PRO A 259 -14.14 -36.77 22.78
N SER A 260 -15.33 -36.73 23.39
CA SER A 260 -15.62 -37.42 24.65
C SER A 260 -15.39 -38.94 24.62
N ALA A 261 -15.48 -39.56 23.44
CA ALA A 261 -15.15 -40.98 23.25
C ALA A 261 -13.70 -41.32 23.61
N LEU A 262 -12.79 -40.34 23.55
CA LEU A 262 -11.38 -40.52 23.90
C LEU A 262 -11.09 -40.18 25.37
N HIS A 263 -12.06 -39.66 26.14
CA HIS A 263 -11.85 -39.21 27.53
C HIS A 263 -11.81 -40.39 28.52
N SER A 264 -10.81 -41.25 28.38
CA SER A 264 -10.56 -42.37 29.28
C SER A 264 -9.08 -42.51 29.59
N SER A 265 -8.76 -42.78 30.86
CA SER A 265 -7.39 -43.07 31.30
C SER A 265 -7.02 -44.56 31.16
N SER A 266 -7.99 -45.43 30.85
CA SER A 266 -7.82 -46.89 30.75
C SER A 266 -7.75 -47.41 29.30
N LEU A 267 -7.53 -46.52 28.33
CA LEU A 267 -7.37 -46.91 26.93
C LEU A 267 -6.13 -47.79 26.76
N SER A 268 -6.34 -49.03 26.31
CA SER A 268 -5.27 -49.98 25.98
C SER A 268 -4.73 -49.79 24.56
N VAL A 269 -5.50 -49.14 23.70
CA VAL A 269 -5.07 -48.68 22.37
C VAL A 269 -5.47 -47.21 22.26
N LEU A 270 -4.53 -46.38 21.80
CA LEU A 270 -4.76 -44.99 21.47
C LEU A 270 -3.65 -44.55 20.50
N GLU A 271 -3.99 -44.40 19.23
CA GLU A 271 -3.03 -44.03 18.19
C GLU A 271 -3.70 -43.30 17.02
N VAL A 272 -2.92 -42.51 16.28
CA VAL A 272 -3.41 -41.84 15.08
C VAL A 272 -3.41 -42.81 13.91
N SER A 273 -4.59 -43.07 13.36
CA SER A 273 -4.77 -43.88 12.15
C SER A 273 -4.67 -43.04 10.87
N LYS A 274 -5.13 -41.78 10.93
CA LYS A 274 -5.09 -40.84 9.80
C LYS A 274 -5.00 -39.40 10.28
N LEU A 275 -4.02 -38.65 9.77
CA LEU A 275 -3.93 -37.20 9.97
C LEU A 275 -4.70 -36.44 8.87
N PRO A 276 -5.24 -35.25 9.17
CA PRO A 276 -5.75 -34.34 8.14
C PRO A 276 -4.59 -33.89 7.23
N SER A 277 -4.75 -34.05 5.92
CA SER A 277 -3.71 -33.67 4.94
C SER A 277 -3.95 -32.35 4.22
N ALA A 278 -5.17 -31.82 4.29
CA ALA A 278 -5.56 -30.58 3.65
C ALA A 278 -6.65 -29.85 4.42
N LEU A 279 -6.88 -28.60 4.04
CA LEU A 279 -8.02 -27.80 4.49
C LEU A 279 -9.20 -28.01 3.54
N VAL A 280 -10.38 -28.24 4.10
CA VAL A 280 -11.67 -28.30 3.40
C VAL A 280 -12.23 -26.90 3.19
N SER A 281 -12.05 -26.01 4.17
CA SER A 281 -12.49 -24.62 4.09
C SER A 281 -11.57 -23.68 4.87
N ALA A 282 -11.54 -22.42 4.43
CA ALA A 282 -10.85 -21.33 5.07
C ALA A 282 -11.71 -20.06 4.89
N THR A 283 -12.02 -19.37 5.98
CA THR A 283 -12.76 -18.10 5.97
C THR A 283 -11.80 -16.91 6.00
N GLU A 284 -12.28 -15.75 5.56
CA GLU A 284 -11.50 -14.51 5.64
C GLU A 284 -11.21 -14.10 7.09
N ASP A 285 -12.04 -14.51 8.05
CA ASP A 285 -11.89 -14.23 9.49
C ASP A 285 -10.90 -15.17 10.20
N GLY A 286 -10.29 -16.10 9.46
CA GLY A 286 -9.28 -17.01 10.00
C GLY A 286 -9.86 -18.22 10.73
N SER A 287 -11.04 -18.69 10.30
CA SER A 287 -11.56 -20.01 10.66
C SER A 287 -11.24 -21.02 9.57
N TYR A 288 -10.78 -22.20 9.97
CA TYR A 288 -10.30 -23.25 9.10
C TYR A 288 -10.92 -24.58 9.49
N THR A 289 -11.29 -25.38 8.49
CA THR A 289 -11.74 -26.77 8.69
C THR A 289 -10.79 -27.70 7.95
N GLY A 290 -10.22 -28.66 8.65
CA GLY A 290 -9.38 -29.69 8.06
C GLY A 290 -10.19 -30.84 7.47
N GLU A 291 -9.54 -31.65 6.64
CA GLU A 291 -10.07 -32.96 6.25
C GLU A 291 -10.26 -33.88 7.45
N ASP A 292 -11.08 -34.91 7.28
CA ASP A 292 -11.32 -35.88 8.35
C ASP A 292 -10.04 -36.70 8.63
N GLY A 293 -9.63 -36.69 9.90
CA GLY A 293 -8.65 -37.61 10.48
C GLY A 293 -9.33 -38.82 11.13
N ALA A 294 -8.52 -39.74 11.64
CA ALA A 294 -8.99 -40.92 12.36
C ALA A 294 -8.06 -41.27 13.52
N ILE A 295 -8.66 -41.59 14.67
CA ILE A 295 -7.95 -42.05 15.87
C ILE A 295 -8.47 -43.44 16.23
N ARG A 296 -7.55 -44.40 16.35
CA ARG A 296 -7.87 -45.76 16.78
C ARG A 296 -7.77 -45.83 18.29
N TYR A 297 -8.82 -46.32 18.94
CA TYR A 297 -8.87 -46.46 20.39
C TYR A 297 -9.53 -47.77 20.84
N GLN A 298 -9.21 -48.21 22.06
CA GLN A 298 -9.86 -49.36 22.70
C GLN A 298 -9.82 -49.20 24.22
N ASP A 299 -10.98 -49.22 24.88
CA ASP A 299 -11.07 -49.20 26.34
C ASP A 299 -11.34 -50.61 26.89
N THR A 300 -10.31 -51.26 27.43
CA THR A 300 -10.44 -52.58 28.08
C THR A 300 -10.66 -52.49 29.58
N GLY A 301 -10.58 -51.29 30.18
CA GLY A 301 -10.73 -51.05 31.62
C GLY A 301 -12.04 -50.38 32.04
N GLY A 302 -12.86 -49.93 31.08
CA GLY A 302 -14.17 -49.33 31.33
C GLY A 302 -15.23 -50.30 31.85
N TRP A 303 -16.36 -49.76 32.29
CA TRP A 303 -17.51 -50.55 32.78
C TRP A 303 -18.05 -51.52 31.71
N PHE A 304 -17.93 -51.14 30.44
CA PHE A 304 -18.21 -51.98 29.28
C PHE A 304 -16.93 -52.12 28.45
N PRO A 305 -16.09 -53.13 28.71
CA PRO A 305 -14.81 -53.25 28.04
C PRO A 305 -14.98 -53.63 26.56
N ASP A 306 -14.24 -52.93 25.71
CA ASP A 306 -14.25 -53.10 24.26
C ASP A 306 -13.64 -54.44 23.85
N ARG A 307 -14.35 -55.19 23.00
CA ARG A 307 -13.88 -56.48 22.46
C ARG A 307 -12.88 -56.33 21.31
N SER A 308 -12.86 -55.17 20.66
CA SER A 308 -11.99 -54.85 19.52
C SER A 308 -11.76 -53.35 19.44
N PRO A 309 -10.65 -52.88 18.84
CA PRO A 309 -10.43 -51.45 18.65
C PRO A 309 -11.46 -50.80 17.71
N HIS A 310 -11.75 -49.53 17.98
CA HIS A 310 -12.64 -48.67 17.21
C HIS A 310 -11.83 -47.60 16.49
N ASP A 311 -12.23 -47.26 15.25
CA ASP A 311 -11.68 -46.09 14.54
C ASP A 311 -12.68 -44.93 14.65
N LEU A 312 -12.28 -43.87 15.33
CA LEU A 312 -13.06 -42.65 15.48
C LEU A 312 -12.67 -41.65 14.39
N THR A 313 -13.59 -41.36 13.47
CA THR A 313 -13.43 -40.25 12.54
C THR A 313 -13.56 -38.93 13.27
N VAL A 314 -12.59 -38.04 13.09
CA VAL A 314 -12.55 -36.71 13.72
C VAL A 314 -12.37 -35.63 12.67
N ARG A 315 -13.13 -34.55 12.79
CA ARG A 315 -13.02 -33.35 11.97
C ARG A 315 -12.42 -32.22 12.80
N PRO A 316 -11.18 -31.81 12.52
CA PRO A 316 -10.55 -30.69 13.21
C PRO A 316 -11.04 -29.36 12.63
N THR A 317 -11.30 -28.42 13.51
CA THR A 317 -11.53 -27.01 13.19
C THR A 317 -10.58 -26.14 13.98
N ALA A 318 -9.94 -25.17 13.32
CA ALA A 318 -9.03 -24.22 13.94
C ALA A 318 -9.51 -22.79 13.71
N THR A 319 -9.39 -21.95 14.73
CA THR A 319 -9.61 -20.51 14.63
C THR A 319 -8.36 -19.79 15.10
N VAL A 320 -7.82 -18.91 14.26
CA VAL A 320 -6.66 -18.08 14.63
C VAL A 320 -7.08 -16.97 15.58
N ALA A 321 -6.29 -16.72 16.62
CA ALA A 321 -6.47 -15.54 17.46
C ALA A 321 -6.02 -14.29 16.68
N THR A 322 -6.86 -13.24 16.66
CA THR A 322 -6.57 -11.98 15.98
C THR A 322 -6.68 -10.80 16.94
N THR A 323 -5.98 -9.72 16.59
CA THR A 323 -6.18 -8.40 17.19
C THR A 323 -7.52 -7.80 16.74
N GLU A 324 -7.93 -6.69 17.35
CA GLU A 324 -9.13 -5.94 16.91
C GLU A 324 -9.06 -5.52 15.43
N GLY A 325 -7.85 -5.27 14.91
CA GLY A 325 -7.60 -4.98 13.49
C GLY A 325 -7.52 -6.22 12.59
N GLY A 326 -7.86 -7.41 13.08
CA GLY A 326 -7.86 -8.65 12.30
C GLY A 326 -6.48 -9.20 11.95
N ILE A 327 -5.41 -8.71 12.57
CA ILE A 327 -4.03 -9.20 12.37
C ILE A 327 -3.80 -10.42 13.30
N PRO A 328 -3.27 -11.55 12.80
CA PRO A 328 -2.95 -12.74 13.61
C PRO A 328 -2.03 -12.43 14.79
N VAL A 329 -2.41 -12.92 15.98
CA VAL A 329 -1.57 -12.86 17.18
C VAL A 329 -0.53 -13.97 17.11
N VAL A 330 0.73 -13.61 17.36
CA VAL A 330 1.86 -14.54 17.34
C VAL A 330 2.51 -14.67 18.71
N THR A 331 3.08 -15.83 18.99
CA THR A 331 3.90 -16.13 20.16
C THR A 331 5.30 -15.49 20.04
N LEU A 332 6.12 -15.61 21.10
CA LEU A 332 7.49 -15.07 21.12
C LEU A 332 8.42 -15.67 20.05
N ASP A 333 8.16 -16.92 19.66
CA ASP A 333 8.82 -17.63 18.56
C ASP A 333 8.21 -17.32 17.18
N GLY A 334 7.24 -16.39 17.12
CA GLY A 334 6.64 -15.92 15.88
C GLY A 334 5.57 -16.85 15.30
N LYS A 335 5.14 -17.89 16.03
CA LYS A 335 4.09 -18.80 15.58
C LYS A 335 2.69 -18.24 15.86
N PRO A 336 1.72 -18.46 14.96
CA PRO A 336 0.35 -17.98 15.16
C PRO A 336 -0.34 -18.79 16.25
N VAL A 337 -1.17 -18.11 17.05
CA VAL A 337 -1.94 -18.76 18.12
C VAL A 337 -3.26 -19.27 17.55
N PHE A 338 -3.49 -20.59 17.65
CA PHE A 338 -4.73 -21.23 17.23
C PHE A 338 -5.50 -21.81 18.41
N SER A 339 -6.83 -21.71 18.35
CA SER A 339 -7.75 -22.55 19.12
C SER A 339 -8.26 -23.67 18.22
N VAL A 340 -7.96 -24.92 18.57
CA VAL A 340 -8.33 -26.11 17.78
C VAL A 340 -9.33 -26.96 18.57
N SER A 341 -10.35 -27.45 17.89
CA SER A 341 -11.30 -28.43 18.42
C SER A 341 -11.52 -29.57 17.43
N LEU A 342 -11.78 -30.77 17.96
CA LEU A 342 -12.06 -31.97 17.19
C LEU A 342 -13.51 -32.37 17.42
N SER A 343 -14.27 -32.42 16.32
CA SER A 343 -15.66 -32.86 16.34
C SER A 343 -15.80 -34.24 15.70
N VAL A 344 -16.79 -35.02 16.12
CA VAL A 344 -17.17 -36.25 15.43
C VAL A 344 -18.20 -35.85 14.36
N PRO A 345 -17.95 -36.07 13.06
CA PRO A 345 -18.93 -35.76 12.04
C PRO A 345 -20.17 -36.65 12.26
N TRP A 346 -21.34 -36.05 12.43
CA TRP A 346 -22.60 -36.78 12.45
C TRP A 346 -22.91 -37.29 11.05
N PHE A 347 -23.28 -38.58 10.94
CA PHE A 347 -23.85 -39.17 9.73
C PHE A 347 -25.26 -38.64 9.47
#